data_AF-A0AAV0VAY0-F1
#
_entry.id   AF-A0AAV0VAY0-F1
#
_cell.length_a   1.000
_cell.length_b   1.000
_cell.length_c   1.000
_cell.angle_alpha   90.00
_cell.angle_beta   90.00
_cell.angle_gamma   90.00
#
_symmetry.space_group_name_H-M   'P 1'
#
loop_
_entity.id
_entity.type
_entity.pdbx_description
1 polymer ?
#
loop_
_entity_poly.entity_id
_entity_poly.type
_entity_poly.pdbx_seq_one_letter_code
_entity_poly.pdbx_strand_id
1 'polypeptide(L)'
;MPKPRLSSQLAGGFNFGGCKQTKEVRDDPYTPYLFHGEEYSRAARLWTSGYDFYAPSEDIAYHWYEKRKVVWERDWNERFVLQQMSKRRIRYSLKLPVTVEDFDHTDLKNFTLGTKRTFEQWKNFSGIDPLAKFISSDVVQFDNCHKLEYVPY
;
A
#
# COMPACT_ATOMS: atom_id res chain seq x y z
N MET A 1 9.31 29.81 3.06
CA MET A 1 8.47 29.09 2.09
C MET A 1 8.01 27.79 2.73
N PRO A 2 6.73 27.42 2.59
CA PRO A 2 6.24 26.13 3.08
C PRO A 2 7.04 24.98 2.46
N LYS A 3 7.32 23.92 3.23
CA LYS A 3 8.03 22.73 2.75
C LYS A 3 7.07 21.53 2.75
N PRO A 4 7.11 20.66 1.73
CA PRO A 4 6.36 19.40 1.75
C PRO A 4 6.69 18.60 3.02
N ARG A 5 5.68 17.94 3.59
CA ARG A 5 5.84 17.13 4.81
C ARG A 5 6.01 15.68 4.45
N LEU A 6 6.97 15.00 5.05
CA LEU A 6 7.17 13.57 4.87
C LEU A 6 5.89 12.81 5.29
N SER A 7 5.51 11.81 4.50
CA SER A 7 4.32 10.98 4.69
C SER A 7 4.70 9.50 4.61
N SER A 8 3.95 8.66 5.31
CA SER A 8 4.04 7.20 5.22
C SER A 8 2.86 6.56 4.50
N GLN A 9 1.89 7.36 4.06
CA GLN A 9 0.69 6.86 3.37
C GLN A 9 0.72 7.27 1.90
N LEU A 10 0.25 6.38 1.04
CA LEU A 10 0.06 6.60 -0.38
C LEU A 10 -1.43 6.48 -0.70
N ALA A 11 -2.01 7.51 -1.29
CA ALA A 11 -3.36 7.43 -1.83
C ALA A 11 -3.33 6.90 -3.27
N GLY A 12 -4.02 5.79 -3.52
CA GLY A 12 -4.17 5.19 -4.85
C GLY A 12 -5.06 6.04 -5.77
N GLY A 13 -5.97 6.82 -5.20
CA GLY A 13 -6.84 7.74 -5.94
C GLY A 13 -6.14 9.01 -6.44
N PHE A 14 -5.10 9.48 -5.73
CA PHE A 14 -4.33 10.66 -6.14
C PHE A 14 -2.92 10.63 -5.56
N ASN A 15 -1.94 10.49 -6.42
CA ASN A 15 -0.52 10.73 -6.15
C ASN A 15 0.17 11.16 -7.45
N PHE A 16 1.30 11.84 -7.36
CA PHE A 16 2.08 12.26 -8.52
C PHE A 16 3.57 12.22 -8.21
N GLY A 17 4.38 12.09 -9.26
CA GLY A 17 5.83 12.01 -9.16
C GLY A 17 6.45 11.74 -10.53
N GLY A 18 7.77 11.61 -10.58
CA GLY A 18 8.47 11.33 -11.84
C GLY A 18 8.12 9.95 -12.39
N CYS A 19 8.09 9.80 -13.72
CA CYS A 19 7.72 8.54 -14.39
C CYS A 19 8.64 7.34 -14.07
N LYS A 20 9.81 7.57 -13.47
CA LYS A 20 10.77 6.52 -13.10
C LYS A 20 10.15 5.54 -12.09
N GLN A 21 9.48 6.05 -11.06
CA GLN A 21 8.89 5.21 -10.00
C GLN A 21 7.86 4.23 -10.56
N THR A 22 7.01 4.68 -11.50
CA THR A 22 5.95 3.83 -12.04
C THR A 22 6.47 2.78 -13.00
N LYS A 23 7.69 2.93 -13.53
CA LYS A 23 8.33 1.95 -14.39
C LYS A 23 9.12 0.92 -13.58
N GLU A 24 9.79 1.36 -12.51
CA GLU A 24 10.60 0.50 -11.65
C GLU A 24 9.75 -0.32 -10.69
N VAL A 25 8.75 0.30 -10.06
CA VAL A 25 7.79 -0.36 -9.17
C VAL A 25 6.44 -0.26 -9.84
N ARG A 26 5.97 -1.33 -10.48
CA ARG A 26 4.67 -1.34 -11.18
C ARG A 26 3.55 -1.81 -10.27
N ASP A 27 2.32 -1.45 -10.63
CA ASP A 27 1.15 -2.08 -10.02
C ASP A 27 1.09 -3.51 -10.51
N ASP A 28 0.67 -4.40 -9.62
CA ASP A 28 0.67 -5.82 -9.88
C ASP A 28 -0.61 -6.19 -10.64
N PRO A 29 -0.55 -6.46 -11.96
CA PRO A 29 -1.74 -6.70 -12.75
C PRO A 29 -2.41 -8.04 -12.42
N TYR A 30 -1.74 -8.89 -11.62
CA TYR A 30 -2.23 -10.19 -11.18
C TYR A 30 -2.94 -10.12 -9.82
N THR A 31 -3.47 -8.95 -9.46
CA THR A 31 -4.24 -8.72 -8.22
C THR A 31 -5.69 -8.30 -8.51
N PRO A 32 -6.48 -9.11 -9.25
CA PRO A 32 -7.85 -8.74 -9.61
C PRO A 32 -8.72 -8.47 -8.38
N TYR A 33 -9.57 -7.45 -8.49
CA TYR A 33 -10.53 -7.02 -7.46
C TYR A 33 -9.90 -6.65 -6.10
N LEU A 34 -8.58 -6.48 -6.02
CA LEU A 34 -7.93 -5.95 -4.83
C LEU A 34 -8.29 -4.47 -4.67
N PHE A 35 -8.99 -4.16 -3.58
CA PHE A 35 -9.42 -2.79 -3.24
C PHE A 35 -8.98 -2.35 -1.85
N HIS A 36 -8.60 -3.30 -0.99
CA HIS A 36 -7.94 -2.98 0.27
C HIS A 36 -6.60 -3.71 0.32
N GLY A 37 -5.54 -2.95 0.57
CA GLY A 37 -4.17 -3.44 0.71
C GLY A 37 -3.26 -3.11 -0.46
N GLU A 38 -3.79 -2.73 -1.62
CA GLU A 38 -3.05 -2.25 -2.78
C GLU A 38 -2.24 -0.99 -2.47
N GLU A 39 -2.83 -0.02 -1.76
CA GLU A 39 -2.13 1.20 -1.32
C GLU A 39 -0.94 0.87 -0.41
N TYR A 40 -1.16 0.05 0.63
CA TYR A 40 -0.10 -0.38 1.54
C TYR A 40 1.00 -1.18 0.82
N SER A 41 0.61 -2.13 -0.03
CA SER A 41 1.55 -2.93 -0.83
C SER A 41 2.37 -2.06 -1.76
N ARG A 42 1.74 -1.10 -2.44
CA ARG A 42 2.42 -0.19 -3.34
C ARG A 42 3.35 0.76 -2.59
N ALA A 43 2.90 1.31 -1.46
CA ALA A 43 3.70 2.18 -0.61
C ALA A 43 4.95 1.46 -0.09
N ALA A 44 4.80 0.26 0.47
CA ALA A 44 5.90 -0.54 0.98
C ALA A 44 6.94 -0.86 -0.11
N ARG A 45 6.50 -1.28 -1.30
CA ARG A 45 7.41 -1.60 -2.42
C ARG A 45 8.14 -0.38 -2.96
N LEU A 46 7.45 0.76 -3.09
CA LEU A 46 8.08 2.03 -3.49
C LEU A 46 9.10 2.49 -2.44
N TRP A 47 8.74 2.49 -1.17
CA TRP A 47 9.59 3.00 -0.11
C TRP A 47 10.84 2.15 0.11
N THR A 48 10.70 0.82 0.06
CA THR A 48 11.83 -0.12 0.09
C THR A 48 12.68 -0.08 -1.19
N SER A 49 12.18 0.50 -2.27
CA SER A 49 12.94 0.79 -3.49
C SER A 49 13.64 2.16 -3.48
N GLY A 50 13.50 2.92 -2.39
CA GLY A 50 14.17 4.21 -2.18
C GLY A 50 13.31 5.44 -2.50
N TYR A 51 12.02 5.28 -2.78
CA TYR A 51 11.13 6.41 -2.94
C TYR A 51 10.64 6.93 -1.58
N ASP A 52 10.36 8.23 -1.50
CA ASP A 52 9.79 8.86 -0.32
C ASP A 52 8.48 9.56 -0.70
N PHE A 53 7.53 9.58 0.24
CA PHE A 53 6.23 10.22 0.03
C PHE A 53 6.19 11.55 0.77
N TYR A 54 5.63 12.57 0.11
CA TYR A 54 5.45 13.87 0.70
C TYR A 54 4.03 14.35 0.48
N ALA A 55 3.40 14.82 1.55
CA ALA A 55 2.20 15.62 1.46
C ALA A 55 2.58 17.07 1.06
N PRO A 56 1.85 17.68 0.12
CA PRO A 56 1.98 19.11 -0.16
C PRO A 56 1.77 19.94 1.12
N SER A 57 2.36 21.13 1.15
CA SER A 57 2.20 22.06 2.29
C SER A 57 0.86 22.79 2.31
N GLU A 58 0.12 22.72 1.21
CA GLU A 58 -1.17 23.37 0.97
C GLU A 58 -2.11 22.37 0.30
N ASP A 59 -3.41 22.52 0.52
CA ASP A 59 -4.41 21.64 -0.09
C ASP A 59 -4.55 21.96 -1.59
N ILE A 60 -4.20 21.00 -2.45
CA ILE A 60 -4.18 21.18 -3.91
C ILE A 60 -5.32 20.46 -4.63
N ALA A 61 -5.95 19.48 -3.98
CA ALA A 61 -7.03 18.67 -4.54
C ALA A 61 -7.91 18.12 -3.42
N TYR A 62 -9.21 18.06 -3.68
CA TYR A 62 -10.19 17.49 -2.76
C TYR A 62 -10.86 16.29 -3.42
N HIS A 63 -11.08 15.24 -2.64
CA HIS A 63 -11.85 14.08 -3.08
C HIS A 63 -13.26 14.16 -2.50
N TRP A 64 -14.28 14.27 -3.37
CA TRP A 64 -15.67 14.27 -2.95
C TRP A 64 -16.15 12.83 -2.72
N TYR A 65 -16.34 12.44 -1.45
CA TYR A 65 -16.84 11.12 -1.06
C TYR A 65 -18.38 11.07 -1.12
N GLU A 66 -18.96 11.11 -2.32
CA GLU A 66 -20.41 10.92 -2.50
C GLU A 66 -20.80 9.44 -2.53
N LYS A 67 -22.11 9.21 -2.39
CA LYS A 67 -22.72 7.92 -2.71
C LYS A 67 -22.45 7.62 -4.19
N ARG A 68 -21.56 6.67 -4.44
CA ARG A 68 -21.13 6.21 -5.76
C ARG A 68 -21.26 4.70 -5.86
N LYS A 69 -21.32 4.20 -7.09
CA LYS A 69 -21.22 2.75 -7.31
C LYS A 69 -19.84 2.26 -6.86
N VAL A 70 -19.83 1.24 -6.02
CA VAL A 70 -18.62 0.68 -5.42
C VAL A 70 -18.33 -0.72 -5.96
N VAL A 71 -17.08 -1.17 -5.81
CA VAL A 71 -16.60 -2.42 -6.44
C VAL A 71 -17.39 -3.66 -6.00
N TRP A 72 -18.02 -3.60 -4.81
CA TRP A 72 -18.83 -4.68 -4.23
C TRP A 72 -20.32 -4.67 -4.61
N GLU A 73 -20.75 -3.80 -5.54
CA GLU A 73 -22.16 -3.79 -6.00
C GLU A 73 -22.47 -4.75 -7.15
N ARG A 74 -21.45 -5.31 -7.82
CA ARG A 74 -21.63 -6.18 -8.99
C ARG A 74 -20.84 -7.47 -8.82
N ASP A 75 -21.52 -8.61 -8.87
CA ASP A 75 -20.96 -9.98 -8.81
C ASP A 75 -19.98 -10.15 -7.63
N TRP A 76 -20.29 -9.54 -6.49
CA TRP A 76 -19.31 -9.45 -5.39
C TRP A 76 -19.02 -10.81 -4.77
N ASN A 77 -19.97 -11.72 -4.73
CA ASN A 77 -19.75 -13.07 -4.18
C ASN A 77 -18.62 -13.78 -4.94
N GLU A 78 -18.65 -13.75 -6.27
CA GLU A 78 -17.64 -14.34 -7.14
C GLU A 78 -16.32 -13.58 -7.07
N ARG A 79 -16.39 -12.24 -7.12
CA ARG A 79 -15.19 -11.38 -7.09
C ARG A 79 -14.47 -11.40 -5.75
N PHE A 80 -15.22 -11.56 -4.65
CA PHE A 80 -14.65 -11.64 -3.32
C PHE A 80 -13.79 -12.89 -3.15
N VAL A 81 -14.19 -14.02 -3.75
CA VAL A 81 -13.38 -15.24 -3.79
C VAL A 81 -12.07 -14.98 -4.53
N LEU A 82 -12.13 -14.38 -5.72
CA LEU A 82 -10.94 -14.02 -6.50
C LEU A 82 -10.04 -13.01 -5.79
N GLN A 83 -10.63 -12.05 -5.05
CA GLN A 83 -9.88 -11.09 -4.25
C GLN A 83 -9.02 -11.78 -3.17
N GLN A 84 -9.43 -12.94 -2.63
CA GLN A 84 -8.63 -13.60 -1.59
C GLN A 84 -7.28 -14.07 -2.13
N MET A 85 -7.23 -14.54 -3.38
CA MET A 85 -5.97 -14.89 -4.06
C MET A 85 -5.10 -13.64 -4.23
N SER A 86 -5.68 -12.51 -4.65
CA SER A 86 -4.98 -11.23 -4.76
C SER A 86 -4.40 -10.76 -3.42
N LYS A 87 -5.17 -10.90 -2.33
CA LYS A 87 -4.73 -10.58 -0.96
C LYS A 87 -3.55 -11.46 -0.53
N ARG A 88 -3.60 -12.77 -0.81
CA ARG A 88 -2.48 -13.68 -0.50
C ARG A 88 -1.25 -13.39 -1.34
N ARG A 89 -1.41 -13.06 -2.63
CA ARG A 89 -0.32 -12.64 -3.49
C ARG A 89 0.40 -11.41 -2.94
N ILE A 90 -0.31 -10.33 -2.59
CA ILE A 90 0.36 -9.15 -2.01
C ILE A 90 1.02 -9.45 -0.67
N ARG A 91 0.44 -10.33 0.16
CA ARG A 91 1.07 -10.76 1.41
C ARG A 91 2.38 -11.49 1.15
N TYR A 92 2.38 -12.44 0.22
CA TYR A 92 3.58 -13.15 -0.19
C TYR A 92 4.65 -12.18 -0.74
N SER A 93 4.28 -11.25 -1.61
CA SER A 93 5.18 -10.22 -2.16
C SER A 93 5.82 -9.32 -1.09
N LEU A 94 5.11 -9.10 0.02
CA LEU A 94 5.57 -8.36 1.19
C LEU A 94 6.29 -9.24 2.23
N LYS A 95 6.54 -10.52 1.92
CA LYS A 95 7.13 -11.52 2.83
C LYS A 95 6.31 -11.74 4.10
N LEU A 96 4.99 -11.59 4.00
CA LEU A 96 4.03 -11.90 5.08
C LEU A 96 3.50 -13.33 4.92
N PRO A 97 3.09 -13.99 6.03
CA PRO A 97 2.50 -15.32 5.97
C PRO A 97 1.22 -15.34 5.13
N VAL A 98 1.06 -16.39 4.33
CA VAL A 98 -0.17 -16.69 3.58
C VAL A 98 -0.86 -17.91 4.19
N THR A 99 -2.18 -17.96 4.13
CA THR A 99 -2.95 -19.10 4.67
C THR A 99 -2.86 -20.34 3.80
N VAL A 100 -2.64 -20.15 2.49
CA VAL A 100 -2.49 -21.18 1.46
C VAL A 100 -1.80 -20.56 0.24
N GLU A 101 -1.10 -21.36 -0.56
CA GLU A 101 -0.46 -20.94 -1.81
C GLU A 101 -1.34 -21.29 -3.02
N ASP A 102 -2.47 -20.60 -3.16
CA ASP A 102 -3.43 -20.78 -4.25
C ASP A 102 -3.54 -19.53 -5.15
N PHE A 103 -2.50 -18.69 -5.20
CA PHE A 103 -2.49 -17.45 -5.97
C PHE A 103 -1.54 -17.52 -7.16
N ASP A 104 -1.75 -16.65 -8.14
CA ASP A 104 -0.93 -16.57 -9.34
C ASP A 104 0.54 -16.25 -8.97
N HIS A 105 1.51 -17.00 -9.52
CA HIS A 105 2.95 -16.78 -9.34
C HIS A 105 3.62 -16.09 -10.53
N THR A 106 2.87 -15.75 -11.58
CA THR A 106 3.35 -15.07 -12.78
C THR A 106 4.06 -13.78 -12.38
N ASP A 107 5.31 -13.65 -12.85
CA ASP A 107 6.17 -12.49 -12.65
C ASP A 107 6.33 -12.01 -11.20
N LEU A 108 6.05 -12.86 -10.20
CA LEU A 108 5.97 -12.45 -8.80
C LEU A 108 7.23 -11.73 -8.30
N LYS A 109 8.41 -12.16 -8.77
CA LYS A 109 9.72 -11.55 -8.50
C LYS A 109 9.81 -10.06 -8.88
N ASN A 110 8.97 -9.58 -9.80
CA ASN A 110 8.94 -8.19 -10.25
C ASN A 110 8.05 -7.32 -9.36
N PHE A 111 7.26 -7.92 -8.46
CA PHE A 111 6.28 -7.25 -7.62
C PHE A 111 6.58 -7.44 -6.13
N THR A 112 7.84 -7.71 -5.77
CA THR A 112 8.29 -7.83 -4.38
C THR A 112 8.77 -6.48 -3.82
N LEU A 113 9.14 -6.49 -2.54
CA LEU A 113 9.85 -5.40 -1.87
C LEU A 113 11.17 -5.04 -2.58
N GLY A 114 11.56 -3.77 -2.49
CA GLY A 114 12.86 -3.29 -2.94
C GLY A 114 13.99 -3.65 -1.97
N THR A 115 15.20 -3.20 -2.31
CA THR A 115 16.45 -3.55 -1.60
C THR A 115 17.16 -2.36 -0.97
N LYS A 116 16.65 -1.14 -1.15
CA LYS A 116 17.24 0.08 -0.58
C LYS A 116 16.95 0.19 0.91
N ARG A 117 15.74 -0.17 1.32
CA ARG A 117 15.33 -0.22 2.72
C ARG A 117 14.60 -1.53 2.99
N THR A 118 14.66 -2.01 4.23
CA THR A 118 14.01 -3.26 4.64
C THR A 118 12.52 -3.05 4.93
N PHE A 119 11.76 -4.15 4.91
CA PHE A 119 10.36 -4.11 5.33
C PHE A 119 10.19 -3.82 6.82
N GLU A 120 11.17 -4.19 7.65
CA GLU A 120 11.18 -3.84 9.07
C GLU A 120 11.29 -2.32 9.26
N GLN A 121 12.20 -1.67 8.52
CA GLN A 121 12.29 -0.21 8.49
C GLN A 121 10.99 0.44 8.00
N TRP A 122 10.30 -0.17 7.03
CA TRP A 122 9.00 0.32 6.57
C TRP A 122 7.93 0.25 7.67
N LYS A 123 7.83 -0.87 8.40
CA LYS A 123 6.87 -0.99 9.52
C LYS A 123 7.13 0.08 10.58
N ASN A 124 8.40 0.29 10.94
CA ASN A 124 8.79 1.32 11.90
C ASN A 124 8.49 2.74 11.38
N PHE A 125 8.79 3.01 10.10
CA PHE A 125 8.54 4.32 9.49
C PHE A 125 7.05 4.62 9.31
N SER A 126 6.24 3.61 8.97
CA SER A 126 4.81 3.77 8.73
C SER A 126 3.96 3.69 9.98
N GLY A 127 4.50 3.15 11.07
CA GLY A 127 3.75 2.83 12.29
C GLY A 127 2.75 1.68 12.11
N ILE A 128 2.80 0.97 10.98
CA ILE A 128 1.84 -0.10 10.64
C ILE A 128 2.60 -1.43 10.60
N ASP A 129 2.25 -2.32 11.52
CA ASP A 129 2.65 -3.73 11.45
C ASP A 129 1.46 -4.60 11.02
N PRO A 130 1.46 -5.17 9.79
CA PRO A 130 0.41 -6.06 9.32
C PRO A 130 0.26 -7.37 10.12
N LEU A 131 1.20 -7.67 11.02
CA LEU A 131 1.16 -8.82 11.93
C LEU A 131 0.68 -8.45 13.34
N ALA A 132 0.47 -7.16 13.62
CA ALA A 132 -0.09 -6.73 14.90
C ALA A 132 -1.46 -7.39 15.13
N LYS A 133 -1.67 -7.91 16.34
CA LYS A 133 -2.95 -8.49 16.73
C LYS A 133 -4.05 -7.43 16.57
N PHE A 134 -5.11 -7.78 15.85
CA PHE A 134 -6.28 -6.92 15.74
C PHE A 134 -6.90 -6.66 17.11
N ILE A 135 -7.12 -5.40 17.44
CA ILE A 135 -7.67 -4.98 18.75
C ILE A 135 -9.19 -4.86 18.67
N SER A 136 -9.71 -3.89 17.91
CA SER A 136 -11.13 -3.73 17.62
C SER A 136 -11.33 -2.75 16.46
N SER A 137 -12.57 -2.66 15.94
CA SER A 137 -12.95 -1.67 14.93
C SER A 137 -13.06 -0.25 15.47
N ASP A 138 -13.17 -0.10 16.80
CA ASP A 138 -13.58 1.15 17.44
C ASP A 138 -12.37 1.89 18.06
N VAL A 139 -11.16 1.39 17.81
CA VAL A 139 -9.91 1.99 18.30
C VAL A 139 -9.00 2.37 17.13
N VAL A 140 -8.24 3.44 17.30
CA VAL A 140 -7.15 3.81 16.40
C VAL A 140 -5.97 2.86 16.67
N GLN A 141 -5.97 1.69 16.04
CA GLN A 141 -4.94 0.67 16.26
C GLN A 141 -3.55 1.14 15.79
N PHE A 142 -3.49 1.85 14.67
CA PHE A 142 -2.24 2.39 14.12
C PHE A 142 -2.31 3.92 14.15
N ASP A 143 -2.01 4.49 15.32
CA ASP A 143 -1.83 5.93 15.46
C ASP A 143 -0.45 6.34 14.95
N ASN A 144 -0.44 7.02 13.80
CA ASN A 144 0.77 7.56 13.19
C ASN A 144 0.77 9.10 13.17
N CYS A 145 0.04 9.75 14.08
CA CYS A 145 -0.04 11.21 14.21
C CYS A 145 1.19 11.81 14.89
N HIS A 146 2.38 11.50 14.38
CA HIS A 146 3.64 12.06 14.83
C HIS A 146 4.50 12.52 13.65
N LYS A 147 5.53 13.32 13.95
CA LYS A 147 6.45 13.81 12.93
C LYS A 147 7.32 12.65 12.45
N LEU A 148 7.27 12.38 11.14
CA LEU A 148 8.15 11.40 10.50
C LEU A 148 9.55 11.97 10.30
N GLU A 149 10.54 11.09 10.46
CA GLU A 149 11.95 11.38 10.17
C GLU A 149 12.39 10.67 8.89
N TYR A 150 13.26 11.32 8.14
CA TYR A 150 13.82 10.75 6.91
C TYR A 150 14.71 9.55 7.23
N VAL A 151 14.57 8.46 6.46
CA VAL A 151 15.38 7.25 6.61
C VAL A 151 16.32 7.10 5.39
N PRO A 152 17.65 7.23 5.55
CA PRO A 152 18.61 7.12 4.45
C PRO A 152 18.81 5.67 3.96
N TYR A 153 19.42 5.51 2.76
CA TYR A 153 19.77 4.22 2.13
C TYR A 153 20.90 4.32 1.10
#